data_AF-A0A966QGB3-F1
#
_entry.id   AF-A0A966QGB3-F1
#
_cell.length_a   1.000
_cell.length_b   1.000
_cell.length_c   1.000
_cell.angle_alpha   90.00
_cell.angle_beta   90.00
_cell.angle_gamma   90.00
#
_symmetry.space_group_name_H-M   'P 1'
#
loop_
_entity.id
_entity.type
_entity.pdbx_description
1 polymer ?
#
loop_
_entity_poly.entity_id
_entity_poly.type
_entity_poly.pdbx_seq_one_letter_code
_entity_poly.pdbx_strand_id
1 'polypeptide(L)'
;MTNGVDEVFSLEALFTPYSFRGGWDSLDEPRRWLERYADLVEPGFLDSIAEWRCMSPARYESEFFLPQGHATSFAGGPLAALLNTNPELTRYSTPIDGLYLTGAATFPGAGVWGASGKNAALTILRR
;
A
#
# COMPACT_ATOMS: atom_id res chain seq x y z
N MET A 1 -2.88 19.27 -20.49
CA MET A 1 -4.02 20.16 -20.21
C MET A 1 -5.26 19.31 -20.48
N THR A 2 -5.92 18.80 -19.45
CA THR A 2 -7.19 18.08 -19.60
C THR A 2 -8.29 19.11 -19.85
N ASN A 3 -9.05 18.95 -20.92
CA ASN A 3 -10.26 19.75 -21.12
C ASN A 3 -11.27 19.33 -20.05
N GLY A 4 -12.17 20.22 -19.63
CA GLY A 4 -13.09 20.04 -18.47
C GLY A 4 -14.17 18.97 -18.62
N VAL A 5 -13.89 17.85 -19.29
CA VAL A 5 -14.79 16.72 -19.56
C VAL A 5 -14.19 15.36 -19.18
N ASP A 6 -12.88 15.29 -18.88
CA ASP A 6 -12.23 14.04 -18.50
C ASP A 6 -12.32 13.85 -16.97
N GLU A 7 -12.89 12.71 -16.55
CA GLU A 7 -12.98 12.33 -15.15
C GLU A 7 -11.90 11.31 -14.78
N VAL A 8 -11.45 11.34 -13.52
CA VAL A 8 -10.48 10.37 -13.00
C VAL A 8 -11.22 9.31 -12.21
N PHE A 9 -11.08 8.06 -12.65
CA PHE A 9 -11.59 6.89 -11.96
C PHE A 9 -10.43 6.05 -11.38
N SER A 10 -10.62 5.51 -10.17
CA SER A 10 -9.67 4.61 -9.53
C SER A 10 -10.36 3.31 -9.14
N LEU A 11 -9.79 2.19 -9.60
CA LEU A 11 -10.22 0.83 -9.26
C LEU A 11 -9.18 0.18 -8.35
N GLU A 12 -9.59 -0.22 -7.16
CA GLU A 12 -8.76 -1.00 -6.24
C GLU A 12 -9.14 -2.48 -6.31
N ALA A 13 -8.23 -3.31 -6.83
CA ALA A 13 -8.34 -4.76 -6.80
C ALA A 13 -7.62 -5.31 -5.57
N LEU A 14 -8.38 -5.85 -4.61
CA LEU A 14 -7.86 -6.38 -3.36
C LEU A 14 -7.58 -7.88 -3.45
N PHE A 15 -6.73 -8.38 -2.56
CA PHE A 15 -6.31 -9.78 -2.48
C PHE A 15 -5.58 -10.31 -3.74
N THR A 16 -4.89 -9.41 -4.43
CA THR A 16 -4.08 -9.74 -5.61
C THR A 16 -2.82 -10.52 -5.21
N PRO A 17 -2.54 -11.69 -5.81
CA PRO A 17 -1.34 -12.46 -5.50
C PRO A 17 -0.09 -11.76 -6.04
N TYR A 18 1.01 -11.75 -5.28
CA TYR A 18 2.29 -11.25 -5.80
C TYR A 18 2.86 -12.13 -6.92
N SER A 19 2.75 -13.46 -6.78
CA SER A 19 3.26 -14.42 -7.76
C SER A 19 2.12 -15.22 -8.40
N PHE A 20 2.10 -15.27 -9.74
CA PHE A 20 1.17 -16.09 -10.52
C PHE A 20 1.78 -16.44 -11.88
N ARG A 21 1.15 -17.35 -12.63
CA ARG A 21 1.60 -17.71 -13.98
C ARG A 21 1.42 -16.53 -14.93
N GLY A 22 2.53 -16.04 -15.48
CA GLY A 22 2.55 -14.86 -16.37
C GLY A 22 3.22 -13.64 -15.73
N GLY A 23 3.26 -13.57 -14.39
CA GLY A 23 3.92 -12.47 -13.68
C GLY A 23 3.36 -11.09 -14.01
N TRP A 24 4.10 -10.04 -13.66
CA TRP A 24 3.65 -8.64 -13.78
C TRP A 24 4.25 -7.87 -14.96
N ASP A 25 4.95 -8.57 -15.86
CA ASP A 25 5.60 -7.93 -17.02
C ASP A 25 4.58 -7.50 -18.09
N SER A 26 3.41 -8.14 -18.14
CA SER A 26 2.31 -7.78 -19.04
C SER A 26 1.18 -7.05 -18.30
N LEU A 27 0.38 -6.31 -19.06
CA LEU A 27 -0.83 -5.63 -18.58
C LEU A 27 -2.11 -6.47 -18.75
N ASP A 28 -1.98 -7.75 -19.11
CA ASP A 28 -3.13 -8.62 -19.40
C ASP A 28 -3.99 -8.84 -18.15
N GLU A 29 -3.36 -9.10 -17.00
CA GLU A 29 -4.07 -9.32 -15.75
C GLU A 29 -4.76 -8.03 -15.24
N PRO A 30 -4.11 -6.86 -15.21
CA PRO A 30 -4.80 -5.59 -14.96
C PRO A 30 -5.95 -5.29 -15.94
N ARG A 31 -5.78 -5.58 -17.23
CA ARG A 31 -6.84 -5.40 -18.23
C ARG A 31 -8.03 -6.31 -17.93
N ARG A 32 -7.77 -7.56 -17.55
CA ARG A 32 -8.82 -8.52 -17.12
C ARG A 32 -9.65 -7.97 -15.96
N TRP A 33 -9.07 -7.19 -15.04
CA TRP A 33 -9.83 -6.57 -13.95
C TRP A 33 -10.79 -5.50 -14.46
N LEU A 34 -10.38 -4.68 -15.42
CA LEU A 34 -11.27 -3.69 -16.05
C LEU A 34 -12.41 -4.38 -16.80
N GLU A 35 -12.13 -5.46 -17.52
CA GLU A 35 -13.15 -6.27 -18.20
C GLU A 35 -14.15 -6.86 -17.20
N ARG A 36 -13.67 -7.40 -16.08
CA ARG A 36 -14.55 -7.91 -15.01
C ARG A 36 -15.35 -6.83 -14.31
N TYR A 37 -14.80 -5.63 -14.16
CA TYR A 37 -15.55 -4.51 -13.63
C TYR A 37 -16.62 -4.03 -14.62
N ALA A 38 -16.32 -4.02 -15.92
CA ALA A 38 -17.26 -3.68 -16.98
C ALA A 38 -18.52 -4.59 -16.96
N ASP A 39 -18.34 -5.89 -16.68
CA ASP A 39 -19.44 -6.85 -16.51
C ASP A 39 -20.39 -6.49 -15.34
N LEU A 40 -19.96 -5.64 -14.40
CA LEU A 40 -20.69 -5.28 -13.19
C LEU A 40 -21.37 -3.90 -13.26
N VAL A 41 -21.12 -3.13 -14.32
CA VAL A 41 -21.58 -1.74 -14.46
C VAL A 41 -22.33 -1.54 -15.77
N GLU A 42 -22.80 -0.30 -16.01
CA GLU A 42 -23.51 0.05 -17.24
C GLU A 42 -22.63 -0.18 -18.49
N PRO A 43 -23.24 -0.61 -19.61
CA PRO A 43 -22.53 -0.80 -20.87
C PRO A 43 -21.79 0.46 -21.33
N GLY A 44 -20.63 0.26 -21.97
CA GLY A 44 -19.79 1.34 -22.49
C GLY A 44 -18.65 1.78 -21.56
N PHE A 45 -18.50 1.16 -20.38
CA PHE A 45 -17.39 1.47 -19.47
C PHE A 45 -16.01 1.32 -20.12
N LEU A 46 -15.73 0.23 -20.84
CA LEU A 46 -14.42 0.05 -21.48
C LEU A 46 -14.18 1.08 -22.60
N ASP A 47 -15.24 1.45 -23.32
CA ASP A 47 -15.17 2.42 -24.41
C ASP A 47 -14.97 3.85 -23.92
N SER A 48 -15.31 4.15 -22.64
CA SER A 48 -15.09 5.45 -22.03
C SER A 48 -13.66 5.66 -21.53
N ILE A 49 -12.83 4.60 -21.48
CA ILE A 49 -11.44 4.69 -21.01
C ILE A 49 -10.55 5.26 -22.12
N ALA A 50 -10.22 6.55 -22.03
CA ALA A 50 -9.28 7.19 -22.93
C ALA A 50 -7.82 6.76 -22.68
N GLU A 51 -7.42 6.70 -21.41
CA GLU A 51 -6.09 6.26 -20.97
C GLU A 51 -6.20 5.58 -19.60
N TRP A 52 -5.34 4.60 -19.34
CA TRP A 52 -5.26 3.97 -18.03
C TRP A 52 -3.84 3.51 -17.71
N ARG A 53 -3.58 3.36 -16.41
CA ARG A 53 -2.34 2.79 -15.87
C ARG A 53 -2.65 1.86 -14.72
N CYS A 54 -1.75 0.92 -14.45
CA CYS A 54 -1.84 0.04 -13.29
C CYS A 54 -0.65 0.25 -12.35
N MET A 55 -0.94 0.21 -11.04
CA MET A 55 0.05 0.03 -9.98
C MET A 55 0.00 -1.44 -9.53
N SER A 56 0.81 -2.29 -10.14
CA SER A 56 0.90 -3.71 -9.79
C SER A 56 1.72 -3.93 -8.51
N PRO A 57 1.58 -5.09 -7.84
CA PRO A 57 2.46 -5.47 -6.73
C PRO A 57 3.96 -5.37 -7.06
N ALA A 58 4.38 -5.81 -8.25
CA ALA A 58 5.78 -5.69 -8.69
C ALA A 58 6.22 -4.22 -8.85
N ARG A 59 5.32 -3.35 -9.32
CA ARG A 59 5.60 -1.92 -9.45
C ARG A 59 5.68 -1.23 -8.08
N TYR A 60 4.81 -1.60 -7.15
CA TYR A 60 4.93 -1.13 -5.76
C TYR A 60 6.25 -1.55 -5.12
N GLU A 61 6.72 -2.76 -5.39
CA GLU A 61 8.01 -3.22 -4.89
C GLU A 61 9.19 -2.47 -5.50
N SER A 62 9.18 -2.25 -6.83
CA SER A 62 10.30 -1.59 -7.51
C SER A 62 10.34 -0.07 -7.31
N GLU A 63 9.19 0.61 -7.32
CA GLU A 63 9.13 2.08 -7.23
C GLU A 63 9.05 2.59 -5.79
N PHE A 64 8.45 1.82 -4.88
CA PHE A 64 8.18 2.26 -3.50
C PHE A 64 8.89 1.41 -2.45
N PHE A 65 9.70 0.43 -2.86
CA PHE A 65 10.39 -0.50 -1.95
C PHE A 65 9.43 -1.20 -0.99
N LEU A 66 8.21 -1.49 -1.45
CA LEU A 66 7.20 -2.23 -0.70
C LEU A 66 7.34 -3.72 -1.02
N PRO A 67 7.93 -4.54 -0.14
CA PRO A 67 8.14 -5.96 -0.44
C PRO A 67 6.81 -6.62 -0.80
N GLN A 68 6.79 -7.32 -1.92
CA GLN A 68 5.62 -7.98 -2.48
C GLN A 68 4.41 -7.06 -2.72
N GLY A 69 4.62 -5.74 -2.80
CA GLY A 69 3.55 -4.75 -2.92
C GLY A 69 2.69 -4.57 -1.66
N HIS A 70 3.18 -4.99 -0.48
CA HIS A 70 2.41 -4.94 0.75
C HIS A 70 2.38 -3.53 1.38
N ALA A 71 1.42 -2.70 0.94
CA ALA A 71 1.29 -1.31 1.38
C ALA A 71 1.12 -1.15 2.90
N THR A 72 0.40 -2.06 3.56
CA THR A 72 0.13 -1.92 5.00
C THR A 72 1.29 -2.30 5.89
N SER A 73 2.36 -2.93 5.37
CA SER A 73 3.69 -3.26 5.95
C SER A 73 3.76 -3.82 7.39
N PHE A 74 3.00 -3.28 8.34
CA PHE A 74 2.74 -3.80 9.67
C PHE A 74 1.56 -4.78 9.66
N ALA A 75 1.85 -6.06 9.89
CA ALA A 75 0.82 -7.12 9.95
C ALA A 75 0.17 -7.29 11.33
N GLY A 76 0.54 -6.46 12.32
CA GLY A 76 0.11 -6.61 13.71
C GLY A 76 -1.26 -6.00 13.98
N GLY A 77 -2.14 -6.76 14.65
CA GLY A 77 -3.35 -6.20 15.26
C GLY A 77 -3.06 -5.47 16.58
N PRO A 78 -4.09 -5.00 17.31
CA PRO A 78 -3.92 -4.32 18.60
C PRO A 78 -3.07 -5.09 19.63
N LEU A 79 -3.13 -6.43 19.60
CA LEU A 79 -2.32 -7.30 20.46
C LEU A 79 -0.81 -7.17 20.23
N ALA A 80 -0.38 -6.69 19.06
CA ALA A 80 1.03 -6.45 18.79
C ALA A 80 1.63 -5.42 19.75
N ALA A 81 0.84 -4.50 20.30
CA ALA A 81 1.31 -3.58 21.34
C ALA A 81 1.88 -4.30 22.58
N LEU A 82 1.43 -5.54 22.84
CA LEU A 82 1.84 -6.35 23.99
C LEU A 82 2.78 -7.50 23.60
N LEU A 83 2.55 -8.12 22.44
CA LEU A 83 3.14 -9.42 22.09
C LEU A 83 4.08 -9.38 20.87
N ASN A 84 4.39 -8.21 20.32
CA ASN A 84 5.27 -8.14 19.15
C ASN A 84 6.69 -8.61 19.50
N THR A 85 7.21 -9.57 18.74
CA THR A 85 8.57 -10.12 18.87
C THR A 85 9.66 -9.13 18.49
N ASN A 86 9.32 -8.10 17.71
CA ASN A 86 10.21 -7.03 17.28
C ASN A 86 9.85 -5.75 18.07
N PRO A 87 10.39 -5.56 19.28
CA PRO A 87 9.97 -4.49 20.19
C PRO A 87 10.20 -3.10 19.61
N GLU A 88 11.18 -2.92 18.72
CA GLU A 88 11.45 -1.66 18.02
C GLU A 88 10.26 -1.18 17.15
N LEU A 89 9.43 -2.10 16.65
CA LEU A 89 8.26 -1.76 15.84
C LEU A 89 7.08 -1.21 16.66
N THR A 90 7.11 -1.38 17.98
CA THR A 90 6.06 -0.89 18.90
C THR A 90 6.58 0.17 19.87
N ARG A 91 7.89 0.14 20.18
CA ARG A 91 8.56 1.08 21.09
C ARG A 91 9.24 2.23 20.37
N TYR A 92 9.42 2.14 19.05
CA TYR A 92 10.05 3.15 18.18
C TYR A 92 11.53 3.43 18.47
N SER A 93 12.17 2.66 19.36
CA SER A 93 13.59 2.77 19.68
C SER A 93 14.32 1.50 19.25
N THR A 94 15.53 1.67 18.74
CA THR A 94 16.45 0.55 18.45
C THR A 94 17.50 0.37 19.56
N PRO A 95 18.30 -0.70 19.53
CA PRO A 95 19.48 -0.87 20.37
C PRO A 95 20.65 0.08 20.03
N ILE A 96 20.63 0.73 18.86
CA ILE A 96 21.64 1.70 18.45
C ILE A 96 21.25 3.05 19.02
N ASP A 97 22.16 3.67 19.77
CA ASP A 97 21.87 4.97 20.39
C ASP A 97 21.65 6.05 19.33
N GLY A 98 20.64 6.90 19.57
CA GLY A 98 20.20 7.91 18.60
C GLY A 98 19.44 7.41 17.38
N LEU A 99 19.24 6.09 17.19
CA LEU A 99 18.49 5.53 16.06
C LEU A 99 17.08 5.08 16.46
N TYR A 100 16.07 5.61 15.76
CA TYR A 100 14.64 5.38 15.98
C TYR A 100 13.96 4.86 14.71
N LEU A 101 12.91 4.06 14.87
CA LEU A 101 12.12 3.52 13.75
C LEU A 101 10.71 4.08 13.76
N THR A 102 10.19 4.40 12.58
CA THR A 102 8.81 4.86 12.36
C THR A 102 8.36 4.56 10.94
N GLY A 103 7.08 4.79 10.65
CA GLY A 103 6.47 4.61 9.33
C GLY A 103 5.35 3.57 9.33
N ALA A 104 4.87 3.24 8.13
CA ALA A 104 3.73 2.32 7.92
C ALA A 104 3.97 0.90 8.46
N ALA A 105 5.23 0.49 8.60
CA ALA A 105 5.65 -0.80 9.14
C ALA A 105 5.76 -0.85 10.68
N THR A 106 5.43 0.24 11.37
CA THR A 106 5.44 0.29 12.85
C THR A 106 4.01 0.39 13.37
N PHE A 107 3.76 -0.10 14.58
CA PHE A 107 2.48 0.05 15.26
C PHE A 107 2.05 1.53 15.23
N PRO A 108 0.76 1.87 15.20
CA PRO A 108 -0.42 1.02 15.02
C PRO A 108 -0.66 0.51 13.60
N GLY A 109 0.22 0.85 12.65
CA GLY A 109 0.17 0.41 11.26
C GLY A 109 0.03 1.56 10.27
N ALA A 110 -0.24 1.20 9.02
CA ALA A 110 -0.32 2.13 7.90
C ALA A 110 -1.50 3.12 7.99
N GLY A 111 -1.39 4.21 7.25
CA GLY A 111 -2.42 5.24 7.10
C GLY A 111 -1.87 6.67 7.26
N VAL A 112 -2.58 7.64 6.69
CA VAL A 112 -2.16 9.06 6.65
C VAL A 112 -2.41 9.80 7.97
N TRP A 113 -2.90 9.11 9.00
CA TRP A 113 -3.24 9.72 10.29
C TRP A 113 -2.04 10.03 11.21
N GLY A 114 -0.83 9.56 10.84
CA GLY A 114 0.43 10.05 11.44
C GLY A 114 0.79 9.51 12.83
N ALA A 115 0.10 8.51 13.35
CA ALA A 115 0.35 7.99 14.70
C ALA A 115 1.74 7.46 14.93
N SER A 116 2.28 6.69 13.98
CA SER A 116 3.63 6.14 14.10
C SER A 116 4.67 7.25 14.22
N GLY A 117 4.50 8.34 13.47
CA GLY A 117 5.37 9.52 13.55
C GLY A 117 5.24 10.22 14.90
N LYS A 118 4.01 10.46 15.36
CA LYS A 118 3.73 11.05 16.68
C LYS A 118 4.35 10.23 17.82
N ASN A 119 4.17 8.91 17.80
CA ASN A 119 4.67 8.03 18.85
C ASN A 119 6.20 7.96 18.85
N ALA A 120 6.83 7.89 17.67
CA ALA A 120 8.29 7.97 17.57
C ALA A 120 8.83 9.29 18.12
N ALA A 121 8.20 10.42 17.78
CA ALA A 121 8.57 11.74 18.31
C ALA A 121 8.45 11.79 19.85
N LEU A 122 7.38 11.22 20.42
CA LEU A 122 7.21 11.14 21.87
C LEU A 122 8.25 10.23 22.53
N THR A 123 8.70 9.15 21.87
CA THR A 123 9.81 8.31 22.35
C THR A 123 11.12 9.09 22.37
N ILE A 124 11.40 9.89 21.32
CA ILE A 124 12.59 10.74 21.22
C ILE A 124 12.60 11.79 22.34
N LEU A 125 11.48 12.48 22.56
CA LEU A 125 11.38 13.57 23.54
C LEU A 125 11.46 13.11 25.01
N ARG A 126 11.32 11.80 25.28
CA ARG A 126 11.41 11.23 26.64
C ARG A 126 12.82 10.79 27.03
N ARG A 127 13.76 10.78 26.08
CA ARG A 127 15.17 10.51 26.33
C ARG A 127 15.94 11.80 26.58
#